data_AF-A0A7W7SDC3-F1
#
_entry.id   AF-A0A7W7SDC3-F1
#
_cell.length_a   1.000
_cell.length_b   1.000
_cell.length_c   1.000
_cell.angle_alpha   90.00
_cell.angle_beta   90.00
_cell.angle_gamma   90.00
#
_symmetry.space_group_name_H-M   'P 1'
#
loop_
_entity.id
_entity.type
_entity.pdbx_description
1 polymer ?
#
loop_
_entity_poly.entity_id
_entity_poly.type
_entity_poly.pdbx_seq_one_letter_code
_entity_poly.pdbx_strand_id
1 'polypeptide(L)'
;MNDEPADGLADVTYWGRYADDAHAEFGGDRIAQYGVDGPHGWLDLPLAEAAARAAELTAWCDRLHGKGLMVSIDKHTDFHRFRRAGWHHPLRVGAIEVGGCQVLGIEWDQGDHSMRHRGERDAGQVYPVTLEADEAGETVMRWTIPPYAFDDEDE
;
A
#
# COMPACT_ATOMS: atom_id res chain seq x y z
N MET A 1 0.73 12.14 -10.87
CA MET A 1 -0.67 12.25 -11.32
C MET A 1 -1.36 13.18 -10.34
N ASN A 2 -2.05 14.21 -10.83
CA ASN A 2 -2.60 15.29 -10.00
C ASN A 2 -4.10 15.07 -9.80
N ASP A 3 -4.46 13.84 -9.41
CA ASP A 3 -5.87 13.44 -9.33
C ASP A 3 -6.48 13.92 -8.00
N GLU A 4 -7.77 14.25 -8.06
CA GLU A 4 -8.55 14.60 -6.88
C GLU A 4 -8.77 13.34 -6.01
N PRO A 5 -8.79 13.47 -4.68
CA PRO A 5 -9.13 12.34 -3.81
C PRO A 5 -10.58 11.92 -4.03
N ALA A 6 -10.84 10.61 -4.05
CA ALA A 6 -12.17 10.04 -4.28
C ALA A 6 -13.17 10.38 -3.16
N ASP A 7 -12.67 10.68 -1.95
CA ASP A 7 -13.46 10.92 -0.74
C ASP A 7 -13.15 12.28 -0.06
N GLY A 8 -12.30 13.12 -0.68
CA GLY A 8 -11.87 14.39 -0.08
C GLY A 8 -10.78 14.25 1.00
N LEU A 9 -10.25 13.04 1.24
CA LEU A 9 -9.29 12.74 2.28
C LEU A 9 -7.87 12.49 1.74
N ALA A 10 -6.90 12.54 2.64
CA ALA A 10 -5.51 12.22 2.38
C ALA A 10 -4.84 11.69 3.65
N ASP A 11 -3.87 10.82 3.45
CA ASP A 11 -2.92 10.43 4.49
C ASP A 11 -1.73 11.39 4.48
N VAL A 12 -1.21 11.73 5.66
CA VAL A 12 0.05 12.47 5.79
C VAL A 12 1.04 11.55 6.47
N THR A 13 2.15 11.28 5.81
CA THR A 13 3.25 10.50 6.38
C THR A 13 4.53 11.31 6.41
N TYR A 14 5.35 11.10 7.42
CA TYR A 14 6.67 11.71 7.52
C TYR A 14 7.70 10.74 8.09
N TRP A 15 8.93 10.88 7.61
CA TRP A 15 10.03 10.01 7.95
C TRP A 15 11.37 10.72 7.73
N GLY A 16 12.45 10.04 8.08
CA GLY A 16 13.82 10.53 7.90
C GLY A 16 14.53 10.76 9.23
N ARG A 17 15.59 11.56 9.18
CA ARG A 17 16.53 11.72 10.29
C ARG A 17 15.88 12.31 11.55
N TYR A 18 14.90 13.17 11.39
CA TYR A 18 14.24 13.89 12.49
C TYR A 18 12.80 13.43 12.71
N ALA A 19 12.46 12.20 12.28
CA ALA A 19 11.10 11.68 12.41
C ALA A 19 10.67 11.55 13.88
N ASP A 20 11.55 11.08 14.75
CA ASP A 20 11.24 10.92 16.19
C ASP A 20 11.06 12.28 16.89
N ASP A 21 11.91 13.26 16.56
CA ASP A 21 11.79 14.63 17.10
C ASP A 21 10.50 15.31 16.60
N ALA A 22 10.18 15.15 15.31
CA ALA A 22 8.92 15.64 14.75
C ALA A 22 7.71 14.95 15.38
N HIS A 23 7.80 13.65 15.66
CA HIS A 23 6.75 12.91 16.36
C HIS A 23 6.56 13.41 17.80
N ALA A 24 7.64 13.67 18.53
CA ALA A 24 7.55 14.22 19.89
C ALA A 24 6.88 15.61 19.92
N GLU A 25 7.08 16.43 18.90
CA GLU A 25 6.51 17.78 18.80
C GLU A 25 5.06 17.77 18.27
N PHE A 26 4.78 17.02 17.20
CA PHE A 26 3.53 17.10 16.45
C PHE A 26 2.57 15.93 16.69
N GLY A 27 3.02 14.80 17.24
CA GLY A 27 2.23 13.59 17.42
C GLY A 27 2.27 12.67 16.18
N GLY A 28 1.18 11.95 15.89
CA GLY A 28 1.09 11.05 14.74
C GLY A 28 1.39 9.58 15.07
N ASP A 29 0.63 8.66 14.51
CA ASP A 29 0.75 7.24 14.78
C ASP A 29 1.89 6.60 13.98
N ARG A 30 2.39 5.47 14.46
CA ARG A 30 3.28 4.62 13.68
C ARG A 30 2.44 3.82 12.69
N ILE A 31 2.54 4.15 11.40
CA ILE A 31 1.73 3.52 10.35
C ILE A 31 2.46 2.28 9.86
N ALA A 32 1.98 1.11 10.25
CA ALA A 32 2.50 -0.16 9.74
C ALA A 32 2.18 -0.29 8.24
N GLN A 33 3.20 -0.52 7.42
CA GLN A 33 3.05 -0.74 5.98
C GLN A 33 3.84 -2.00 5.62
N TYR A 34 3.24 -2.89 4.84
CA TYR A 34 3.90 -4.12 4.34
C TYR A 34 4.45 -5.03 5.45
N GLY A 35 3.76 -5.10 6.59
CA GLY A 35 4.14 -5.94 7.72
C GLY A 35 5.37 -5.47 8.50
N VAL A 36 5.84 -4.23 8.27
CA VAL A 36 6.93 -3.61 9.03
C VAL A 36 6.48 -2.28 9.64
N ASP A 37 7.19 -1.83 10.68
CA ASP A 37 7.02 -0.49 11.23
C ASP A 37 7.35 0.55 10.15
N GLY A 38 6.33 1.29 9.72
CA GLY A 38 6.47 2.29 8.66
C GLY A 38 6.72 3.70 9.20
N PRO A 39 6.39 4.73 8.41
CA PRO A 39 6.57 6.12 8.80
C PRO A 39 5.62 6.53 9.94
N HIS A 40 5.89 7.68 10.54
CA HIS A 40 4.90 8.32 11.40
C HIS A 40 3.90 9.09 10.55
N GLY A 41 2.68 9.31 11.05
CA GLY A 41 1.71 10.11 10.32
C GLY A 41 0.30 10.07 10.86
N TRP A 42 -0.61 10.56 10.03
CA TRP A 42 -2.04 10.55 10.27
C TRP A 42 -2.74 10.04 9.02
N LEU A 43 -3.70 9.15 9.23
CA LEU A 43 -4.53 8.61 8.16
C LEU A 43 -5.86 9.36 8.09
N ASP A 44 -6.48 9.35 6.91
CA ASP A 44 -7.87 9.80 6.71
C ASP A 44 -8.14 11.27 7.09
N LEU A 45 -7.17 12.16 6.92
CA LEU A 45 -7.36 13.59 7.19
C LEU A 45 -8.11 14.26 6.03
N PRO A 46 -8.98 15.25 6.29
CA PRO A 46 -9.46 16.14 5.24
C PRO A 46 -8.29 16.76 4.47
N LEU A 47 -8.35 16.81 3.14
CA LEU A 47 -7.21 17.22 2.30
C LEU A 47 -6.61 18.58 2.70
N ALA A 48 -7.45 19.54 3.09
CA ALA A 48 -6.99 20.84 3.55
C ALA A 48 -6.21 20.77 4.87
N GLU A 49 -6.63 19.91 5.79
CA GLU A 49 -5.93 19.65 7.05
C GLU A 49 -4.62 18.91 6.81
N ALA A 50 -4.63 17.91 5.93
CA ALA A 50 -3.42 17.20 5.50
C ALA A 50 -2.37 18.17 4.94
N ALA A 51 -2.78 19.09 4.07
CA ALA A 51 -1.91 20.12 3.52
C ALA A 51 -1.37 21.08 4.60
N ALA A 52 -2.20 21.48 5.57
CA ALA A 52 -1.77 22.33 6.67
C ALA A 52 -0.73 21.63 7.56
N ARG A 53 -0.94 20.35 7.90
CA ARG A 53 0.01 19.53 8.67
C ARG A 53 1.34 19.37 7.96
N ALA A 54 1.32 19.05 6.66
CA ALA A 54 2.53 18.92 5.89
C ALA A 54 3.33 20.23 5.84
N ALA A 55 2.64 21.36 5.63
CA ALA A 55 3.27 22.68 5.62
C ALA A 55 3.89 23.05 6.98
N GLU A 56 3.22 22.71 8.09
CA GLU A 56 3.72 22.90 9.45
C GLU A 56 5.01 22.12 9.70
N LEU A 57 5.03 20.83 9.34
CA LEU A 57 6.22 19.95 9.46
C LEU A 57 7.38 20.46 8.61
N THR A 58 7.13 20.85 7.36
CA THR A 58 8.15 21.42 6.48
C THR A 58 8.72 22.72 7.07
N ALA A 59 7.86 23.65 7.48
CA ALA A 59 8.30 24.92 8.06
C ALA A 59 9.08 24.73 9.37
N TRP A 60 8.70 23.77 10.19
CA TRP A 60 9.45 23.41 11.41
C TRP A 60 10.84 22.86 11.08
N CYS A 61 10.93 21.90 10.15
CA CYS A 61 12.20 21.31 9.74
C CYS A 61 13.13 22.37 9.13
N ASP A 62 12.61 23.26 8.28
CA ASP A 62 13.39 24.33 7.65
C ASP A 62 13.97 25.31 8.68
N ARG A 63 13.22 25.66 9.72
CA ARG A 63 13.69 26.59 10.77
C ARG A 63 14.75 25.99 11.69
N LEU A 64 14.61 24.72 12.08
CA LEU A 64 15.47 24.11 13.11
C LEU A 64 16.64 23.31 12.52
N HIS A 65 16.40 22.63 11.41
CA HIS A 65 17.31 21.60 10.90
C HIS A 65 17.71 21.81 9.43
N GLY A 66 16.98 22.62 8.69
CA GLY A 66 17.21 22.94 7.28
C GLY A 66 16.84 21.82 6.29
N LYS A 67 17.21 20.56 6.56
CA LYS A 67 16.86 19.36 5.77
C LYS A 67 16.92 18.12 6.66
N GLY A 68 16.15 17.08 6.34
CA GLY A 68 16.29 15.76 6.97
C GLY A 68 14.96 15.11 7.40
N LEU A 69 13.87 15.85 7.25
CA LEU A 69 12.51 15.32 7.35
C LEU A 69 11.90 15.27 5.94
N MET A 70 11.37 14.11 5.57
CA MET A 70 10.56 13.93 4.38
C MET A 70 9.09 13.88 4.79
N VAL A 71 8.23 14.52 4.02
CA VAL A 71 6.78 14.55 4.26
C VAL A 71 6.07 14.22 2.96
N SER A 72 5.11 13.31 3.00
CA SER A 72 4.22 12.96 1.90
C SER A 72 2.78 13.32 2.25
N ILE A 73 2.02 13.76 1.24
CA ILE A 73 0.56 13.82 1.28
C ILE A 73 0.07 12.83 0.24
N ASP A 74 -0.47 11.72 0.72
CA ASP A 74 -0.99 10.66 -0.13
C ASP A 74 -2.51 10.82 -0.22
N LYS A 75 -2.95 11.57 -1.23
CA LYS A 75 -4.37 11.75 -1.54
C LYS A 75 -5.04 10.40 -1.77
N HIS A 76 -6.27 10.25 -1.29
CA HIS A 76 -7.09 9.05 -1.47
C HIS A 76 -7.63 8.91 -2.90
N THR A 77 -6.73 8.91 -3.88
CA THR A 77 -7.02 8.41 -5.23
C THR A 77 -7.35 6.92 -5.14
N ASP A 78 -8.08 6.37 -6.11
CA ASP A 78 -8.36 4.92 -6.13
C ASP A 78 -7.08 4.09 -6.11
N PHE A 79 -6.01 4.55 -6.76
CA PHE A 79 -4.69 3.92 -6.70
C PHE A 79 -4.13 3.86 -5.27
N HIS A 80 -4.16 4.99 -4.53
CA HIS A 80 -3.67 5.03 -3.16
C HIS A 80 -4.53 4.19 -2.21
N ARG A 81 -5.86 4.30 -2.33
CA ARG A 81 -6.81 3.50 -1.55
C ARG A 81 -6.58 2.01 -1.77
N PHE A 82 -6.35 1.60 -3.02
CA PHE A 82 -6.01 0.22 -3.36
C PHE A 82 -4.70 -0.23 -2.70
N ARG A 83 -3.62 0.57 -2.83
CA ARG A 83 -2.32 0.29 -2.21
C ARG A 83 -2.42 0.13 -0.69
N ARG A 84 -3.17 1.04 -0.05
CA ARG A 84 -3.42 1.05 1.38
C ARG A 84 -4.20 -0.20 1.84
N ALA A 85 -5.20 -0.64 1.08
CA ALA A 85 -5.93 -1.88 1.38
C ALA A 85 -5.01 -3.13 1.38
N GLY A 86 -3.91 -3.09 0.63
CA GLY A 86 -2.94 -4.18 0.55
C GLY A 86 -1.83 -4.19 1.61
N TRP A 87 -1.70 -3.17 2.46
CA TRP A 87 -0.54 -3.02 3.36
C TRP A 87 -0.33 -4.19 4.33
N HIS A 88 -1.39 -4.89 4.72
CA HIS A 88 -1.30 -5.99 5.68
C HIS A 88 -1.32 -7.37 5.02
N HIS A 89 -1.47 -7.44 3.70
CA HIS A 89 -1.50 -8.70 2.98
C HIS A 89 -0.10 -9.05 2.41
N PRO A 90 0.42 -10.27 2.61
CA PRO A 90 1.76 -10.65 2.12
C PRO A 90 1.95 -10.53 0.60
N LEU A 91 0.86 -10.70 -0.16
CA LEU A 91 0.85 -10.52 -1.62
C LEU A 91 0.50 -9.10 -2.05
N ARG A 92 0.37 -8.15 -1.11
CA ARG A 92 -0.09 -6.76 -1.36
C ARG A 92 -1.41 -6.73 -2.14
N VAL A 93 -2.33 -7.61 -1.73
CA VAL A 93 -3.67 -7.75 -2.30
C VAL A 93 -4.62 -6.88 -1.51
N GLY A 94 -5.45 -6.13 -2.22
CA GLY A 94 -6.51 -5.33 -1.62
C GLY A 94 -7.75 -5.30 -2.50
N ALA A 95 -8.91 -5.10 -1.87
CA ALA A 95 -10.16 -4.80 -2.57
C ALA A 95 -10.64 -3.40 -2.16
N ILE A 96 -11.14 -2.64 -3.12
CA ILE A 96 -11.76 -1.31 -2.90
C ILE A 96 -13.03 -1.18 -3.73
N GLU A 97 -13.91 -0.27 -3.32
CA GLU A 97 -15.07 0.14 -4.12
C GLU A 97 -14.71 1.35 -5.00
N VAL A 98 -14.94 1.23 -6.31
CA VAL A 98 -14.78 2.32 -7.30
C VAL A 98 -16.06 2.43 -8.12
N GLY A 99 -16.74 3.58 -8.02
CA GLY A 99 -17.97 3.83 -8.79
C GLY A 99 -19.11 2.82 -8.55
N GLY A 100 -19.18 2.21 -7.36
CA GLY A 100 -20.18 1.19 -7.01
C GLY A 100 -19.81 -0.24 -7.44
N CYS A 101 -18.57 -0.44 -7.88
CA CYS A 101 -18.04 -1.74 -8.26
C CYS A 101 -16.88 -2.13 -7.34
N GLN A 102 -16.88 -3.39 -6.89
CA GLN A 102 -15.74 -3.98 -6.20
C GLN A 102 -14.59 -4.20 -7.20
N VAL A 103 -13.44 -3.61 -6.89
CA VAL A 103 -12.20 -3.75 -7.65
C VAL A 103 -11.16 -4.40 -6.75
N LEU A 104 -10.65 -5.52 -7.20
CA LEU A 104 -9.55 -6.23 -6.59
C LEU A 104 -8.28 -6.02 -7.41
N GLY A 105 -7.16 -5.81 -6.74
CA GLY A 105 -5.86 -5.77 -7.39
C GLY A 105 -4.77 -6.46 -6.59
N ILE A 106 -3.61 -6.57 -7.23
CA ILE A 106 -2.35 -6.98 -6.61
C ILE A 106 -1.32 -5.88 -6.91
N GLU A 107 -0.68 -5.32 -5.88
CA GLU A 107 0.42 -4.38 -6.09
C GLU A 107 1.69 -5.16 -6.46
N TRP A 108 2.17 -5.00 -7.69
CA TRP A 108 3.46 -5.51 -8.17
C TRP A 108 4.40 -4.34 -8.42
N ASP A 109 5.65 -4.47 -7.97
CA ASP A 109 6.75 -3.55 -8.30
C ASP A 109 7.75 -4.17 -9.31
N GLN A 110 8.65 -3.34 -9.83
CA GLN A 110 9.73 -3.77 -10.73
C GLN A 110 10.87 -4.51 -10.00
N GLY A 111 10.74 -4.85 -8.73
CA GLY A 111 11.60 -5.81 -8.03
C GLY A 111 10.94 -7.18 -7.92
N ASP A 112 9.60 -7.22 -7.97
CA ASP A 112 8.80 -8.42 -7.77
C ASP A 112 8.95 -9.47 -8.89
N HIS A 113 9.47 -9.11 -10.06
CA HIS A 113 9.87 -10.09 -11.08
C HIS A 113 11.08 -10.94 -10.68
N SER A 114 11.75 -10.60 -9.56
CA SER A 114 12.80 -11.43 -8.94
C SER A 114 12.31 -12.21 -7.72
N MET A 115 11.03 -12.07 -7.34
CA MET A 115 10.43 -12.98 -6.38
C MET A 115 10.32 -14.34 -7.05
N ARG A 116 11.33 -15.18 -6.79
CA ARG A 116 11.15 -16.62 -6.80
C ARG A 116 10.11 -16.95 -5.74
N HIS A 117 8.84 -16.74 -6.03
CA HIS A 117 7.83 -17.56 -5.40
C HIS A 117 8.37 -18.98 -5.54
N ARG A 118 8.38 -19.81 -4.51
CA ARG A 118 8.67 -21.26 -4.68
C ARG A 118 7.57 -21.96 -5.52
N GLY A 119 6.85 -21.22 -6.34
CA GLY A 119 6.05 -21.61 -7.47
C GLY A 119 6.53 -20.99 -8.78
N GLU A 120 7.82 -20.70 -8.94
CA GLU A 120 8.44 -20.59 -10.27
C GLU A 120 8.18 -21.91 -11.00
N ARG A 121 7.08 -21.90 -11.74
CA ARG A 121 6.69 -22.90 -12.72
C ARG A 121 7.06 -22.34 -14.08
N ASP A 122 7.08 -23.21 -15.07
CA ASP A 122 7.62 -22.92 -16.39
C ASP A 122 7.15 -21.58 -16.94
N ALA A 123 8.10 -20.82 -17.50
CA ALA A 123 7.84 -19.46 -17.96
C ALA A 123 6.70 -19.47 -19.00
N GLY A 124 5.57 -18.83 -18.68
CA GLY A 124 4.44 -18.70 -19.61
C GLY A 124 3.11 -19.32 -19.17
N GLN A 125 3.01 -19.94 -17.99
CA GLN A 125 1.70 -20.36 -17.47
C GLN A 125 0.93 -19.21 -16.82
N VAL A 126 -0.34 -19.05 -17.23
CA VAL A 126 -1.31 -18.10 -16.66
C VAL A 126 -2.33 -18.90 -15.85
N TYR A 127 -2.41 -18.64 -14.53
CA TYR A 127 -3.43 -19.22 -13.68
C TYR A 127 -4.58 -18.23 -13.48
N PRO A 128 -5.84 -18.66 -13.66
CA PRO A 128 -6.97 -17.80 -13.35
C PRO A 128 -7.04 -17.57 -11.84
N VAL A 129 -7.07 -16.30 -11.45
CA VAL A 129 -7.43 -15.86 -10.10
C VAL A 129 -8.92 -15.59 -10.10
N THR A 130 -9.66 -16.31 -9.27
CA THR A 130 -11.07 -16.03 -9.01
C THR A 130 -11.24 -15.19 -7.76
N LEU A 131 -12.19 -14.26 -7.85
CA LEU A 131 -12.73 -13.51 -6.75
C LEU A 131 -13.86 -14.30 -6.12
N GLU A 132 -13.70 -14.66 -4.85
CA GLU A 132 -14.72 -15.39 -4.09
C GLU A 132 -14.91 -14.72 -2.73
N ALA A 133 -16.10 -14.86 -2.15
CA ALA A 133 -16.32 -14.53 -0.75
C ALA A 133 -15.88 -15.72 0.11
N ASP A 134 -15.16 -15.46 1.20
CA ASP A 134 -14.87 -16.48 2.20
C ASP A 134 -16.08 -16.76 3.11
N GLU A 135 -15.89 -17.61 4.13
CA GLU A 135 -16.95 -17.97 5.08
C GLU A 135 -17.48 -16.76 5.90
N ALA A 136 -16.68 -15.71 6.04
CA ALA A 136 -17.04 -14.46 6.71
C ALA A 136 -17.66 -13.43 5.74
N GLY A 137 -17.70 -13.72 4.43
CA GLY A 137 -18.15 -12.79 3.40
C GLY A 137 -17.08 -11.80 2.93
N GLU A 138 -15.83 -12.00 3.34
CA GLU A 138 -14.70 -11.18 2.90
C GLU A 138 -14.21 -11.62 1.52
N THR A 139 -13.87 -10.65 0.67
CA THR A 139 -13.37 -10.91 -0.67
C THR A 139 -11.97 -11.50 -0.62
N VAL A 140 -11.81 -12.74 -1.10
CA VAL A 140 -10.53 -13.46 -1.15
C VAL A 140 -10.14 -13.83 -2.58
N MET A 141 -8.82 -13.92 -2.82
CA MET A 141 -8.27 -14.48 -4.06
C MET A 141 -8.14 -15.99 -3.96
N ARG A 142 -8.78 -16.72 -4.88
CA ARG A 142 -8.53 -18.14 -5.09
C ARG A 142 -7.76 -18.35 -6.37
N TRP A 143 -6.57 -18.93 -6.25
CA TRP A 143 -5.80 -19.40 -7.40
C TRP A 143 -6.31 -20.79 -7.78
N THR A 144 -6.89 -20.92 -8.97
CA THR A 144 -7.17 -22.26 -9.51
C THR A 144 -5.90 -22.74 -10.20
N ILE A 145 -5.11 -23.53 -9.47
CA ILE A 145 -3.89 -24.15 -9.97
C ILE A 145 -4.25 -25.58 -10.39
N PRO A 146 -4.27 -25.92 -11.69
CA PRO A 146 -4.43 -27.29 -12.14
C PRO A 146 -3.37 -28.20 -11.50
N PRO A 147 -3.69 -29.46 -11.19
CA PRO A 147 -2.70 -30.41 -10.71
C PRO A 147 -1.54 -30.51 -11.71
N TYR A 148 -0.32 -30.47 -11.20
CA TYR A 148 0.89 -30.64 -12.01
C TYR A 148 0.96 -32.11 -12.45
N ALA A 149 0.96 -32.36 -13.77
CA ALA A 149 1.35 -33.66 -14.30
C ALA A 149 2.88 -33.70 -14.29
N PHE A 150 3.46 -34.64 -13.56
CA PHE A 150 4.83 -35.03 -13.85
C PHE A 150 4.79 -35.75 -15.20
N ASP A 151 5.43 -35.19 -16.22
CA ASP A 151 5.82 -36.01 -17.35
C ASP A 151 6.93 -36.91 -16.81
N ASP A 152 6.60 -38.18 -16.56
CA ASP A 152 7.56 -39.25 -16.31
C ASP A 152 8.34 -39.51 -17.62
N GLU A 153 9.15 -38.56 -18.05
CA GLU A 153 10.20 -38.77 -19.05
C GLU A 153 11.54 -38.68 -18.33
N ASP A 154 12.01 -39.83 -17.84
CA ASP A 154 13.43 -40.26 -17.84
C ASP A 154 13.55 -41.64 -17.15
N GLU A 155 13.32 -42.70 -17.93
CA GLU A 155 13.85 -44.06 -17.68
C GLU A 155 14.98 -44.36 -18.68
#